data_AF-A0A2V8TME1-F1
#
_entry.id   AF-A0A2V8TME1-F1
#
_cell.length_a   1.000
_cell.length_b   1.000
_cell.length_c   1.000
_cell.angle_alpha   90.00
_cell.angle_beta   90.00
_cell.angle_gamma   90.00
#
_symmetry.space_group_name_H-M   'P 1'
#
loop_
_entity.id
_entity.type
_entity.pdbx_description
1 polymer ?
#
loop_
_entity_poly.entity_id
_entity_poly.type
_entity_poly.pdbx_seq_one_letter_code
_entity_poly.pdbx_strand_id
1 'polypeptide(L)'
;MAFCLCGCARYADFTLPAPEAGGPRAPFVWERSAEPVLARGAAGEWDSADVLNPSVIRFRSAYWNLYSGFDGQTWRTGTATSEDGAHWKKLGPVLSPSGWEGGYIAANGSALVEGEEILYWYQAGEPPRIALARSRDGLAWRKNTEPVLITGPRGSFDESGVADPYVIRSGGRLYMFYVGMDRARRQRLGVARSSDGVRWE
;
A
#
# COMPACT_ATOMS: atom_id res chain seq x y z
N MET A 1 -17.92 -42.22 -16.07
CA MET A 1 -17.97 -41.33 -14.88
C MET A 1 -16.68 -40.52 -14.88
N ALA A 2 -16.67 -39.37 -15.56
CA ALA A 2 -15.50 -38.50 -15.65
C ALA A 2 -15.60 -37.45 -14.55
N PHE A 3 -14.69 -37.51 -13.57
CA PHE A 3 -14.54 -36.44 -12.59
C PHE A 3 -13.77 -35.29 -13.25
N CYS A 4 -14.48 -34.26 -13.68
CA CYS A 4 -13.89 -32.95 -13.94
C CYS A 4 -13.50 -32.33 -12.59
N LEU A 5 -12.22 -32.41 -12.22
CA LEU A 5 -11.62 -31.58 -11.18
C LEU A 5 -11.43 -30.15 -11.75
N CYS A 6 -12.51 -29.36 -11.80
CA CYS A 6 -12.44 -27.98 -12.26
C CYS A 6 -11.93 -27.06 -11.13
N GLY A 7 -10.65 -26.67 -11.22
CA GLY A 7 -10.17 -25.33 -10.90
C GLY A 7 -9.91 -24.98 -9.42
N CYS A 8 -8.83 -25.49 -8.83
CA CYS A 8 -8.36 -25.05 -7.50
C CYS A 8 -7.17 -24.07 -7.52
N ALA A 9 -6.68 -23.63 -8.67
CA ALA A 9 -5.56 -22.69 -8.69
C ALA A 9 -6.06 -21.25 -8.87
N ARG A 10 -6.29 -20.54 -7.76
CA ARG A 10 -6.43 -19.07 -7.73
C ARG A 10 -5.08 -18.35 -7.87
N TYR A 11 -3.98 -19.09 -7.81
CA TYR A 11 -2.62 -18.55 -7.86
C TYR A 11 -1.98 -18.89 -9.19
N ALA A 12 -1.32 -17.90 -9.79
CA ALA A 12 -0.50 -18.09 -10.97
C ALA A 12 0.95 -18.42 -10.60
N ASP A 13 1.58 -19.29 -11.37
CA ASP A 13 3.02 -19.47 -11.33
C ASP A 13 3.69 -18.41 -12.20
N PHE A 14 4.58 -17.61 -11.62
CA PHE A 14 5.36 -16.63 -12.34
C PHE A 14 6.69 -16.32 -11.66
N THR A 15 7.56 -15.64 -12.42
CA THR A 15 8.83 -15.11 -11.93
C THR A 15 8.91 -13.63 -12.29
N LEU A 16 9.52 -12.85 -11.41
CA LEU A 16 9.84 -11.46 -11.72
C LEU A 16 10.93 -11.41 -12.81
N PRO A 17 10.95 -10.36 -13.65
CA PRO A 17 12.06 -10.13 -14.55
C PRO A 17 13.38 -10.02 -13.77
N ALA A 18 14.49 -10.39 -14.41
CA ALA A 18 15.81 -10.13 -13.85
C ALA A 18 15.99 -8.62 -13.58
N PRO A 19 16.64 -8.22 -12.48
CA PRO A 19 16.94 -6.82 -12.22
C PRO A 19 17.76 -6.20 -13.35
N GLU A 20 17.54 -4.91 -13.62
CA GLU A 20 18.32 -4.19 -14.62
C GLU A 20 19.79 -4.10 -14.18
N ALA A 21 20.72 -4.46 -15.09
CA ALA A 21 22.15 -4.55 -14.79
C ALA A 21 22.83 -3.21 -14.44
N GLY A 22 22.16 -2.08 -14.74
CA GLY A 22 22.66 -0.72 -14.57
C GLY A 22 22.25 -0.02 -13.29
N GLY A 23 21.60 -0.71 -12.35
CA GLY A 23 21.22 -0.12 -11.06
C GLY A 23 22.44 0.42 -10.27
N PRO A 24 22.22 1.37 -9.35
CA PRO A 24 23.28 1.94 -8.53
C PRO A 24 24.07 0.82 -7.85
N ARG A 25 25.40 0.81 -8.06
CA ARG A 25 26.31 -0.13 -7.45
C ARG A 25 26.95 0.52 -6.23
N ALA A 26 26.78 -0.16 -5.09
CA ALA A 26 27.07 0.31 -3.75
C ALA A 26 28.59 0.50 -3.49
N PRO A 27 29.00 1.15 -2.37
CA PRO A 27 28.30 1.15 -1.08
C PRO A 27 27.21 2.24 -0.94
N PHE A 28 26.07 1.85 -0.35
CA PHE A 28 25.08 2.80 0.18
C PHE A 28 25.46 3.13 1.63
N VAL A 29 25.52 4.41 1.97
CA VAL A 29 25.76 4.89 3.33
C VAL A 29 24.43 5.36 3.90
N TRP A 30 24.07 4.83 5.08
CA TRP A 30 22.84 5.19 5.76
C TRP A 30 23.14 6.18 6.89
N GLU A 31 22.51 7.34 6.82
CA GLU A 31 22.54 8.35 7.88
C GLU A 31 21.17 8.41 8.56
N ARG A 32 21.16 8.52 9.89
CA ARG A 32 19.94 8.59 10.70
C ARG A 32 19.83 9.98 11.31
N SER A 33 18.68 10.62 11.14
CA SER A 33 18.32 11.81 11.89
C SER A 33 18.06 11.45 13.36
N ALA A 34 18.47 12.33 14.28
CA ALA A 34 18.19 12.17 15.71
C ALA A 34 16.71 12.39 16.05
N GLU A 35 16.05 13.29 15.31
CA GLU A 35 14.65 13.65 15.48
C GLU A 35 13.76 13.04 14.37
N PRO A 36 12.46 12.81 14.64
CA PRO A 36 11.53 12.37 13.61
C PRO A 36 11.39 13.42 12.51
N VAL A 37 11.42 12.97 11.24
CA VAL A 37 11.22 13.84 10.07
C VAL A 37 9.77 14.30 9.88
N LEU A 38 8.83 13.65 10.57
CA LEU A 38 7.42 14.00 10.60
C LEU A 38 6.86 13.75 12.01
N ALA A 39 6.53 14.82 12.73
CA ALA A 39 5.98 14.74 14.09
C ALA A 39 4.47 14.45 14.09
N ARG A 40 3.93 14.09 15.26
CA ARG A 40 2.47 13.98 15.48
C ARG A 40 1.78 15.34 15.41
N GLY A 41 0.47 15.31 15.15
CA GLY A 41 -0.38 16.48 15.29
C GLY A 41 -0.55 16.94 16.75
N ALA A 42 -1.08 18.15 16.93
CA ALA A 42 -1.48 18.66 18.24
C ALA A 42 -2.68 17.87 18.80
N ALA A 43 -2.93 17.99 20.11
CA ALA A 43 -4.06 17.32 20.74
C ALA A 43 -5.40 17.67 20.05
N GLY A 44 -6.17 16.64 19.69
CA GLY A 44 -7.44 16.79 18.95
C GLY A 44 -7.30 16.77 17.43
N GLU A 45 -6.08 16.78 16.89
CA GLU A 45 -5.86 16.59 15.45
C GLU A 45 -5.98 15.11 15.04
N TRP A 46 -6.25 14.89 13.75
CA TRP A 46 -6.54 13.59 13.15
C TRP A 46 -5.36 12.60 13.18
N ASP A 47 -4.14 13.08 13.42
CA ASP A 47 -2.90 12.31 13.54
C ASP A 47 -2.16 12.62 14.86
N SER A 48 -2.92 12.95 15.90
CA SER A 48 -2.42 13.35 17.22
C SER A 48 -1.87 12.20 18.07
N ALA A 49 -2.35 10.96 17.86
CA ALA A 49 -1.90 9.79 18.60
C ALA A 49 -0.69 9.13 17.93
N ASP A 50 -0.77 8.85 16.62
CA ASP A 50 0.29 8.20 15.85
C ASP A 50 0.43 8.78 14.43
N VAL A 51 1.68 8.77 13.94
CA VAL A 51 2.08 9.11 12.56
C VAL A 51 3.05 8.02 12.07
N LEU A 52 2.61 7.13 11.18
CA LEU A 52 3.32 5.89 10.84
C LEU A 52 3.21 5.55 9.34
N ASN A 53 4.00 4.54 8.93
CA ASN A 53 3.89 3.84 7.65
C ASN A 53 3.88 4.79 6.45
N PRO A 54 5.04 5.40 6.14
CA PRO A 54 5.15 6.30 5.01
C PRO A 54 5.19 5.53 3.68
N SER A 55 4.65 6.15 2.64
CA SER A 55 4.75 5.71 1.26
C SER A 55 5.25 6.89 0.43
N VAL A 56 6.56 6.91 0.17
CA VAL A 56 7.25 8.05 -0.45
C VAL A 56 7.42 7.83 -1.95
N ILE A 57 6.95 8.79 -2.73
CA ILE A 57 7.13 8.83 -4.19
C ILE A 57 7.69 10.17 -4.63
N ARG A 58 8.41 10.19 -5.75
CA ARG A 58 8.65 11.42 -6.50
C ARG A 58 7.48 11.63 -7.45
N PHE A 59 6.75 12.73 -7.29
CA PHE A 59 5.64 13.08 -8.19
C PHE A 59 5.77 14.55 -8.59
N ARG A 60 5.88 14.79 -9.90
CA ARG A 60 6.24 16.10 -10.47
C ARG A 60 7.58 16.59 -9.90
N SER A 61 7.64 17.81 -9.39
CA SER A 61 8.86 18.46 -8.87
C SER A 61 9.10 18.26 -7.37
N ALA A 62 8.31 17.43 -6.68
CA ALA A 62 8.41 17.21 -5.23
C ALA A 62 8.35 15.73 -4.86
N TYR A 63 8.85 15.42 -3.67
CA TYR A 63 8.54 14.18 -2.97
C TYR A 63 7.19 14.32 -2.29
N TRP A 64 6.42 13.24 -2.33
CA TRP A 64 5.12 13.10 -1.68
C TRP A 64 5.19 11.90 -0.76
N ASN A 65 4.66 12.04 0.45
CA ASN A 65 4.57 10.99 1.43
C ASN A 65 3.10 10.80 1.80
N LEU A 66 2.54 9.66 1.43
CA LEU A 66 1.26 9.21 1.98
C LEU A 66 1.53 8.46 3.28
N TYR A 67 0.92 8.87 4.37
CA TYR A 67 1.22 8.35 5.70
C TYR A 67 -0.04 8.11 6.54
N SER A 68 0.08 7.25 7.54
CA SER A 68 -1.00 6.88 8.45
C SER A 68 -1.07 7.87 9.57
N GLY A 69 -2.24 8.46 9.81
CA GLY A 69 -2.53 9.23 11.01
C GLY A 69 -3.60 8.54 11.85
N PHE A 70 -3.39 8.54 13.16
CA PHE A 70 -4.36 8.05 14.14
C PHE A 70 -4.65 9.14 15.17
N ASP A 71 -5.91 9.37 15.48
CA ASP A 71 -6.38 10.30 16.51
C ASP A 71 -6.73 9.61 17.84
N GLY A 72 -6.44 8.32 17.97
CA GLY A 72 -6.88 7.49 19.09
C GLY A 72 -8.19 6.75 18.83
N GLN A 73 -8.89 7.04 17.72
CA GLN A 73 -10.18 6.44 17.38
C GLN A 73 -10.22 5.90 15.95
N THR A 74 -9.77 6.68 14.97
CA THR A 74 -9.90 6.40 13.54
C THR A 74 -8.57 6.56 12.84
N TRP A 75 -8.17 5.52 12.10
CA TRP A 75 -7.04 5.61 11.18
C TRP A 75 -7.45 6.33 9.90
N ARG A 76 -6.59 7.22 9.40
CA ARG A 76 -6.74 7.94 8.13
C ARG A 76 -5.42 7.93 7.37
N THR A 77 -5.47 8.11 6.06
CA THR A 77 -4.27 8.45 5.28
C THR A 77 -4.23 9.96 5.11
N GLY A 78 -3.10 10.58 5.43
CA GLY A 78 -2.79 11.95 5.02
C GLY A 78 -1.62 12.01 4.07
N THR A 79 -1.30 13.24 3.66
CA THR A 79 -0.22 13.50 2.72
C THR A 79 0.68 14.63 3.21
N ALA A 80 1.96 14.53 2.89
CA ALA A 80 2.97 15.55 3.12
C ALA A 80 3.86 15.68 1.89
N THR A 81 4.39 16.88 1.66
CA THR A 81 5.34 17.14 0.56
C THR A 81 6.71 17.54 1.08
N SER A 82 7.73 17.26 0.29
CA SER A 82 9.11 17.64 0.57
C SER A 82 9.85 17.91 -0.73
N GLU A 83 10.76 18.88 -0.73
CA GLU A 83 11.64 19.13 -1.88
C GLU A 83 12.88 18.23 -1.84
N ASP A 84 13.34 17.86 -0.64
CA ASP A 84 14.60 17.16 -0.38
C ASP A 84 14.44 15.74 0.19
N GLY A 85 13.22 15.33 0.53
CA GLY A 85 12.91 14.03 1.12
C GLY A 85 13.18 13.92 2.63
N ALA A 86 13.68 14.98 3.27
CA ALA A 86 14.04 15.00 4.69
C ALA A 86 13.17 15.98 5.49
N HIS A 87 12.79 17.13 4.91
CA HIS A 87 11.94 18.14 5.55
C HIS A 87 10.54 18.10 4.95
N TRP A 88 9.55 17.75 5.77
CA TRP A 88 8.19 17.46 5.31
C TRP A 88 7.18 18.51 5.77
N LYS A 89 6.36 18.99 4.82
CA LYS A 89 5.20 19.84 5.06
C LYS A 89 3.93 19.01 4.99
N LYS A 90 3.25 18.81 6.12
CA LYS A 90 1.93 18.16 6.16
C LYS A 90 0.89 18.98 5.37
N LEU A 91 0.05 18.30 4.60
CA LEU A 91 -1.07 18.89 3.88
C LEU A 91 -2.44 18.43 4.43
N GLY A 92 -2.45 17.45 5.35
CA GLY A 92 -3.66 16.98 6.04
C GLY A 92 -4.16 15.61 5.58
N PRO A 93 -5.31 15.15 6.11
CA PRO A 93 -5.90 13.86 5.77
C PRO A 93 -6.51 13.91 4.37
N VAL A 94 -6.25 12.87 3.56
CA VAL A 94 -6.74 12.75 2.18
C VAL A 94 -7.63 11.52 1.96
N LEU A 95 -7.57 10.52 2.83
CA LEU A 95 -8.50 9.38 2.84
C LEU A 95 -8.98 9.07 4.26
N SER A 96 -10.29 8.90 4.41
CA SER A 96 -10.95 8.41 5.64
C SER A 96 -11.73 7.14 5.33
N PRO A 97 -11.93 6.21 6.29
CA PRO A 97 -12.57 4.94 6.00
C PRO A 97 -14.07 5.13 5.73
N SER A 98 -14.63 4.32 4.84
CA SER A 98 -16.02 4.42 4.37
C SER A 98 -16.54 3.07 3.85
N GLY A 99 -17.85 2.82 4.00
CA GLY A 99 -18.47 1.60 3.47
C GLY A 99 -17.85 0.33 4.04
N TRP A 100 -17.31 -0.54 3.18
CA TRP A 100 -16.72 -1.83 3.58
C TRP A 100 -15.42 -1.69 4.38
N GLU A 101 -14.77 -0.53 4.34
CA GLU A 101 -13.50 -0.25 5.01
C GLU A 101 -13.65 -0.19 6.55
N GLY A 102 -14.88 -0.03 7.05
CA GLY A 102 -15.17 -0.01 8.48
C GLY A 102 -14.54 1.17 9.20
N GLY A 103 -13.84 0.93 10.31
CA GLY A 103 -13.13 1.95 11.10
C GLY A 103 -11.62 2.02 10.84
N TYR A 104 -11.09 1.23 9.90
CA TYR A 104 -9.65 1.11 9.68
C TYR A 104 -9.29 1.35 8.21
N ILE A 105 -8.57 2.44 7.96
CA ILE A 105 -7.79 2.66 6.75
C ILE A 105 -6.38 3.07 7.17
N ALA A 106 -5.40 2.21 6.95
CA ALA A 106 -4.02 2.53 7.27
C ALA A 106 -3.19 2.69 6.00
N ALA A 107 -2.25 3.62 6.06
CA ALA A 107 -1.20 3.82 5.08
C ALA A 107 -0.06 2.82 5.22
N ASN A 108 -0.33 1.57 5.56
CA ASN A 108 0.58 0.45 5.25
C ASN A 108 0.66 0.24 3.72
N GLY A 109 0.39 1.29 2.95
CA GLY A 109 0.07 1.30 1.56
C GLY A 109 1.27 1.61 0.70
N SER A 110 1.16 1.24 -0.56
CA SER A 110 2.17 1.52 -1.57
C SER A 110 1.64 2.55 -2.55
N ALA A 111 2.34 3.66 -2.68
CA ALA A 111 2.11 4.63 -3.72
C ALA A 111 3.05 4.39 -4.90
N LEU A 112 2.56 4.57 -6.12
CA LEU A 112 3.35 4.52 -7.34
C LEU A 112 2.80 5.57 -8.32
N VAL A 113 3.68 6.22 -9.07
CA VAL A 113 3.28 7.09 -10.18
C VAL A 113 3.14 6.26 -11.45
N GLU A 114 1.97 6.31 -12.07
CA GLU A 114 1.67 5.69 -13.36
C GLU A 114 1.15 6.76 -14.33
N GLY A 115 1.96 7.12 -15.32
CA GLY A 115 1.65 8.25 -16.21
C GLY A 115 1.52 9.55 -15.41
N GLU A 116 0.33 10.17 -15.46
CA GLU A 116 0.02 11.42 -14.76
C GLU A 116 -0.71 11.21 -13.42
N GLU A 117 -0.97 9.97 -13.03
CA GLU A 117 -1.71 9.64 -11.81
C GLU A 117 -0.81 9.00 -10.76
N ILE A 118 -1.12 9.25 -9.50
CA ILE A 118 -0.66 8.46 -8.37
C ILE A 118 -1.68 7.35 -8.15
N LEU A 119 -1.19 6.11 -8.12
CA LEU A 119 -1.93 4.95 -7.65
C LEU A 119 -1.51 4.68 -6.21
N TYR A 120 -2.47 4.40 -5.35
CA TYR A 120 -2.22 4.12 -3.95
C TYR A 120 -3.01 2.90 -3.50
N TRP A 121 -2.30 1.80 -3.25
CA TRP A 121 -2.85 0.59 -2.67
C TRP A 121 -2.74 0.64 -1.16
N TYR A 122 -3.81 0.36 -0.43
CA TYR A 122 -3.84 0.50 1.02
C TYR A 122 -4.67 -0.61 1.68
N GLN A 123 -4.37 -0.90 2.93
CA GLN A 123 -5.12 -1.89 3.71
C GLN A 123 -6.37 -1.26 4.33
N ALA A 124 -7.50 -1.98 4.24
CA ALA A 124 -8.74 -1.61 4.92
C ALA A 124 -9.63 -2.83 5.21
N GLY A 125 -10.68 -2.62 6.01
CA GLY A 125 -11.73 -3.60 6.30
C GLY A 125 -11.34 -4.69 7.31
N GLU A 126 -12.34 -5.48 7.70
CA GLU A 126 -12.21 -6.64 8.59
C GLU A 126 -12.99 -7.82 7.98
N PRO A 127 -12.33 -8.94 7.59
CA PRO A 127 -10.87 -9.16 7.59
C PRO A 127 -10.12 -8.17 6.68
N PRO A 128 -8.81 -7.96 6.89
CA PRO A 128 -8.03 -7.00 6.12
C PRO A 128 -7.98 -7.40 4.65
N ARG A 129 -8.19 -6.40 3.79
CA ARG A 129 -8.17 -6.49 2.32
C ARG A 129 -7.39 -5.30 1.75
N ILE A 130 -6.94 -5.39 0.50
CA ILE A 130 -6.24 -4.29 -0.16
C ILE A 130 -7.21 -3.54 -1.07
N ALA A 131 -7.30 -2.23 -0.88
CA ALA A 131 -8.03 -1.29 -1.70
C ALA A 131 -7.08 -0.52 -2.64
N LEU A 132 -7.66 0.32 -3.50
CA LEU A 132 -6.94 1.20 -4.40
C LEU A 132 -7.63 2.56 -4.45
N ALA A 133 -6.85 3.64 -4.37
CA ALA A 133 -7.29 5.00 -4.72
C ALA A 133 -6.34 5.61 -5.76
N ARG A 134 -6.86 6.58 -6.53
CA ARG A 134 -6.11 7.33 -7.54
C ARG A 134 -6.24 8.83 -7.36
N SER A 135 -5.17 9.55 -7.68
CA SER A 135 -5.16 11.01 -7.69
C SER A 135 -4.28 11.56 -8.79
N ARG A 136 -4.62 12.74 -9.33
CA ARG A 136 -3.82 13.49 -10.31
C ARG A 136 -3.02 14.63 -9.69
N ASP A 137 -3.33 14.98 -8.45
CA ASP A 137 -2.78 16.13 -7.73
C ASP A 137 -2.26 15.78 -6.33
N GLY A 138 -2.45 14.54 -5.87
CA GLY A 138 -2.07 14.05 -4.55
C GLY A 138 -3.00 14.50 -3.42
N LEU A 139 -4.04 15.29 -3.71
CA LEU A 139 -4.94 15.91 -2.74
C LEU A 139 -6.36 15.37 -2.85
N ALA A 140 -6.90 15.32 -4.07
CA ALA A 140 -8.22 14.76 -4.34
C ALA A 140 -8.09 13.30 -4.80
N TRP A 141 -8.74 12.39 -4.07
CA TRP A 141 -8.61 10.96 -4.31
C TRP A 141 -9.93 10.30 -4.68
N ARG A 142 -9.88 9.47 -5.73
CA ARG A 142 -10.97 8.59 -6.14
C ARG A 142 -10.66 7.17 -5.72
N LYS A 143 -11.43 6.65 -4.76
CA LYS A 143 -11.34 5.25 -4.34
C LYS A 143 -12.02 4.33 -5.34
N ASN A 144 -11.48 3.12 -5.49
CA ASN A 144 -12.25 2.00 -6.01
C ASN A 144 -13.38 1.67 -5.02
N THR A 145 -14.54 1.28 -5.54
CA THR A 145 -15.69 0.91 -4.70
C THR A 145 -15.46 -0.39 -3.95
N GLU A 146 -14.75 -1.33 -4.57
CA GLU A 146 -14.45 -2.66 -4.04
C GLU A 146 -12.93 -2.85 -3.83
N PRO A 147 -12.52 -3.73 -2.91
CA PRO A 147 -11.11 -4.11 -2.75
C PRO A 147 -10.56 -4.73 -4.04
N VAL A 148 -9.26 -4.51 -4.28
CA VAL A 148 -8.53 -5.04 -5.44
C VAL A 148 -7.80 -6.35 -5.14
N LEU A 149 -7.51 -6.62 -3.86
CA LEU A 149 -7.02 -7.92 -3.40
C LEU A 149 -7.83 -8.36 -2.18
N ILE A 150 -8.33 -9.59 -2.24
CA ILE A 150 -9.14 -10.23 -1.20
C ILE A 150 -8.47 -11.52 -0.73
N THR A 151 -9.04 -12.16 0.29
CA THR A 151 -8.52 -13.41 0.83
C THR A 151 -8.45 -14.54 -0.20
N GLY A 152 -7.43 -15.37 -0.04
CA GLY A 152 -7.24 -16.59 -0.82
C GLY A 152 -8.31 -17.65 -0.53
N PRO A 153 -8.34 -18.74 -1.32
CA PRO A 153 -9.22 -19.87 -1.06
C PRO A 153 -8.89 -20.53 0.28
N ARG A 154 -9.86 -21.25 0.85
CA ARG A 154 -9.69 -21.99 2.10
C ARG A 154 -8.45 -22.90 2.04
N GLY A 155 -7.64 -22.86 3.10
CA GLY A 155 -6.40 -23.62 3.26
C GLY A 155 -5.15 -22.92 2.71
N SER A 156 -5.31 -21.79 2.02
CA SER A 156 -4.19 -20.97 1.57
C SER A 156 -3.55 -20.18 2.72
N PHE A 157 -2.40 -19.57 2.44
CA PHE A 157 -1.65 -18.79 3.41
C PHE A 157 -2.26 -17.43 3.74
N ASP A 158 -3.17 -16.95 2.88
CA ASP A 158 -3.86 -15.67 2.95
C ASP A 158 -5.39 -15.84 3.04
N GLU A 159 -5.85 -17.01 3.51
CA GLU A 159 -7.27 -17.36 3.60
C GLU A 159 -8.07 -16.49 4.60
N SER A 160 -7.39 -15.81 5.54
CA SER A 160 -8.03 -15.05 6.62
C SER A 160 -7.70 -13.55 6.61
N GLY A 161 -6.82 -13.09 5.70
CA GLY A 161 -6.54 -11.67 5.52
C GLY A 161 -5.39 -11.41 4.54
N VAL A 162 -5.46 -10.25 3.87
CA VAL A 162 -4.36 -9.70 3.07
C VAL A 162 -4.07 -8.26 3.50
N ALA A 163 -2.80 -7.93 3.66
CA ALA A 163 -2.34 -6.75 4.39
C ALA A 163 -1.03 -6.18 3.80
N ASP A 164 -0.65 -4.99 4.24
CA ASP A 164 0.67 -4.37 4.03
C ASP A 164 1.21 -4.44 2.59
N PRO A 165 0.51 -3.87 1.59
CA PRO A 165 0.91 -3.97 0.20
C PRO A 165 2.18 -3.12 -0.06
N TYR A 166 3.11 -3.70 -0.81
CA TYR A 166 4.27 -3.03 -1.36
C TYR A 166 4.38 -3.31 -2.86
N VAL A 167 4.18 -2.29 -3.69
CA VAL A 167 4.03 -2.42 -5.14
C VAL A 167 5.23 -1.83 -5.87
N ILE A 168 5.79 -2.61 -6.78
CA ILE A 168 6.85 -2.18 -7.70
C ILE A 168 6.41 -2.37 -9.15
N ARG A 169 7.01 -1.62 -10.06
CA ARG A 169 6.90 -1.83 -11.51
C ARG A 169 8.19 -2.47 -12.03
N SER A 170 8.06 -3.57 -12.77
CA SER A 170 9.18 -4.24 -13.43
C SER A 170 8.71 -4.97 -14.68
N GLY A 171 9.49 -4.92 -15.77
CA GLY A 171 9.17 -5.60 -17.04
C GLY A 171 7.77 -5.31 -17.59
N GLY A 172 7.30 -4.05 -17.46
CA GLY A 172 5.99 -3.63 -17.93
C GLY A 172 4.80 -4.13 -17.12
N ARG A 173 5.03 -4.71 -15.93
CA ARG A 173 3.99 -5.19 -15.01
C ARG A 173 4.18 -4.61 -13.62
N LEU A 174 3.09 -4.62 -12.85
CA LEU A 174 3.10 -4.34 -11.43
C LEU A 174 3.24 -5.66 -10.67
N TYR A 175 4.00 -5.61 -9.57
CA TYR A 175 4.13 -6.70 -8.62
C TYR A 175 3.83 -6.18 -7.22
N MET A 176 2.83 -6.75 -6.56
CA MET A 176 2.47 -6.45 -5.18
C MET A 176 3.02 -7.54 -4.28
N PHE A 177 3.98 -7.21 -3.44
CA PHE A 177 4.30 -8.00 -2.26
C PHE A 177 3.28 -7.66 -1.18
N TYR A 178 2.76 -8.66 -0.49
CA TYR A 178 1.73 -8.45 0.51
C TYR A 178 1.85 -9.46 1.65
N VAL A 179 1.31 -9.12 2.82
CA VAL A 179 1.16 -10.04 3.93
C VAL A 179 -0.12 -10.85 3.74
N GLY A 180 0.01 -12.17 3.71
CA GLY A 180 -1.09 -13.12 3.82
C GLY A 180 -1.21 -13.67 5.24
N MET A 181 -2.43 -13.75 5.75
CA MET A 181 -2.74 -14.36 7.05
C MET A 181 -3.56 -15.63 6.86
N ASP A 182 -3.18 -16.70 7.56
CA ASP A 182 -3.95 -17.94 7.59
C ASP A 182 -4.87 -18.05 8.82
N ARG A 183 -5.70 -19.09 8.91
CA ARG A 183 -6.64 -19.26 10.04
C ARG A 183 -5.97 -19.37 11.42
N ALA A 184 -4.69 -19.75 11.48
CA ALA A 184 -3.93 -19.81 12.72
C ALA A 184 -3.24 -18.46 13.02
N ARG A 185 -3.60 -17.39 12.29
CA ARG A 185 -3.04 -16.04 12.39
C ARG A 185 -1.54 -15.96 12.08
N ARG A 186 -1.01 -16.92 11.33
CA ARG A 186 0.39 -16.88 10.88
C ARG A 186 0.48 -15.97 9.66
N GLN A 187 1.40 -15.02 9.70
CA GLN A 187 1.67 -14.09 8.61
C GLN A 187 2.81 -14.58 7.74
N ARG A 188 2.64 -14.49 6.42
CA ARG A 188 3.63 -14.87 5.40
C ARG A 188 3.60 -13.87 4.24
N LEU A 189 4.70 -13.74 3.52
CA LEU A 189 4.76 -12.88 2.33
C LEU A 189 4.23 -13.63 1.11
N GLY A 190 3.30 -12.99 0.40
CA GLY A 190 2.83 -13.35 -0.92
C GLY A 190 3.34 -12.37 -1.97
N VAL A 191 3.18 -12.75 -3.25
CA VAL A 191 3.36 -11.86 -4.38
C VAL A 191 2.22 -12.07 -5.36
N ALA A 192 1.67 -10.96 -5.86
CA ALA A 192 0.70 -10.96 -6.95
C ALA A 192 1.21 -10.06 -8.08
N ARG A 193 0.79 -10.28 -9.32
CA ARG A 193 1.11 -9.36 -10.43
C ARG A 193 -0.12 -8.81 -11.13
N SER A 194 0.04 -7.67 -11.77
CA SER A 194 -1.03 -6.97 -12.47
C SER A 194 -0.51 -6.18 -13.67
N SER A 195 -1.37 -5.95 -14.65
CA SER A 195 -1.12 -4.99 -15.74
C SER A 195 -1.81 -3.63 -15.53
N ASP A 196 -2.81 -3.55 -14.64
CA ASP A 196 -3.66 -2.36 -14.46
C ASP A 196 -3.77 -1.88 -13.00
N GLY A 197 -3.23 -2.64 -12.06
CA GLY A 197 -3.27 -2.34 -10.64
C GLY A 197 -4.60 -2.67 -9.95
N VAL A 198 -5.59 -3.15 -10.69
CA VAL A 198 -6.94 -3.47 -10.21
C VAL A 198 -7.14 -4.97 -10.12
N ARG A 199 -6.72 -5.71 -11.15
CA ARG A 199 -6.84 -7.16 -11.21
C ARG A 199 -5.48 -7.79 -10.96
N TRP A 200 -5.44 -8.66 -9.96
CA TRP A 200 -4.23 -9.31 -9.48
C TRP A 200 -4.33 -10.82 -9.67
N GLU A 201 -3.23 -11.43 -10.08
CA GLU A 201 -3.04 -12.89 -10.23
C GLU A 201 -1.86 -13.41 -9.42
#